data_AF-A0A7K0DBW0-F1
#
_entry.id   AF-A0A7K0DBW0-F1
#
_cell.length_a   1.000
_cell.length_b   1.000
_cell.length_c   1.000
_cell.angle_alpha   90.00
_cell.angle_beta   90.00
_cell.angle_gamma   90.00
#
_symmetry.space_group_name_H-M   'P 1'
#
loop_
_entity.id
_entity.type
_entity.pdbx_description
1 polymer ?
#
loop_
_entity_poly.entity_id
_entity_poly.type
_entity_poly.pdbx_seq_one_letter_code
_entity_poly.pdbx_strand_id
1 'polypeptide(L)'
;MSIDSQQLVPADAAAGTETEFTTVELADGPAGARTKRFEGRFVVQGREFGKREVEVTKIYQGRSGKFVVQRQRFDWAEMASRANFQGNWKNWLGMLGGGGFGADLADEPSWGDYEVRVVDTLDGLGAVLSPKLHRRVTAVVEQPRVEDLDL
;
A
#
# COMPACT_ATOMS: atom_id res chain seq x y z
N MET A 1 5.28 -27.02 -25.55
CA MET A 1 4.62 -25.73 -25.85
C MET A 1 4.86 -24.83 -24.65
N SER A 2 5.83 -23.92 -24.79
CA SER A 2 6.19 -22.93 -23.76
C SER A 2 5.14 -21.84 -23.72
N ILE A 3 4.72 -21.43 -22.52
CA ILE A 3 3.97 -20.19 -22.32
C ILE A 3 4.87 -19.27 -21.49
N ASP A 4 5.69 -18.53 -22.21
CA ASP A 4 6.22 -17.25 -21.76
C ASP A 4 5.04 -16.26 -21.82
N SER A 5 4.63 -15.75 -20.67
CA SER A 5 3.63 -14.68 -20.56
C SER A 5 3.95 -13.85 -19.34
N GLN A 6 5.16 -13.28 -19.31
CA GLN A 6 5.42 -12.08 -18.53
C GLN A 6 4.80 -10.90 -19.27
N GLN A 7 3.49 -10.71 -19.08
CA GLN A 7 2.80 -9.52 -19.54
C GLN A 7 3.18 -8.37 -18.59
N LEU A 8 4.15 -7.56 -19.03
CA LEU A 8 4.39 -6.22 -18.51
C LEU A 8 3.07 -5.43 -18.62
N VAL A 9 2.42 -5.19 -17.49
CA VAL A 9 1.31 -4.25 -17.42
C VAL A 9 1.94 -2.85 -17.48
N PRO A 10 1.62 -2.02 -18.50
CA PRO A 10 2.14 -0.66 -18.55
C PRO A 10 1.59 0.11 -17.35
N ALA A 11 2.50 0.58 -16.50
CA ALA A 11 2.24 1.40 -15.34
C ALA A 11 1.92 2.85 -15.75
N ASP A 12 0.88 3.03 -16.56
CA ASP A 12 0.54 4.33 -17.12
C ASP A 12 -0.98 4.60 -16.96
N ALA A 13 -1.38 4.80 -15.70
CA ALA A 13 -2.69 5.36 -15.35
C ALA A 13 -2.69 5.96 -13.92
N ALA A 14 -1.64 6.70 -13.58
CA ALA A 14 -1.62 7.70 -12.50
C ALA A 14 -0.34 8.54 -12.64
N ALA A 15 -0.21 9.28 -13.74
CA ALA A 15 0.82 10.31 -13.87
C ALA A 15 0.45 11.54 -13.03
N GLY A 16 0.31 11.37 -11.72
CA GLY A 16 0.83 12.37 -10.79
C GLY A 16 2.32 12.07 -10.70
N THR A 17 3.17 13.07 -10.90
CA THR A 17 4.60 12.96 -10.64
C THR A 17 4.76 12.36 -9.23
N GLU A 18 5.14 11.08 -9.12
CA GLU A 18 5.29 10.36 -7.82
C GLU A 18 6.33 11.01 -6.89
N THR A 19 6.97 12.09 -7.36
CA THR A 19 7.89 12.97 -6.64
C THR A 19 7.20 14.13 -5.93
N GLU A 20 5.97 14.50 -6.29
CA GLU A 20 5.27 15.67 -5.77
C GLU A 20 4.52 15.37 -4.48
N PHE A 21 4.57 16.33 -3.55
CA PHE A 21 3.78 16.29 -2.33
C PHE A 21 2.35 16.72 -2.63
N THR A 22 1.39 15.87 -2.26
CA THR A 22 -0.04 16.14 -2.37
C THR A 22 -0.71 16.07 -1.00
N THR A 23 -1.95 16.57 -0.91
CA THR A 23 -2.80 16.35 0.26
C THR A 23 -3.24 14.88 0.28
N VAL A 24 -2.83 14.16 1.33
CA VAL A 24 -3.17 12.75 1.55
C VAL A 24 -4.17 12.65 2.70
N GLU A 25 -5.24 11.90 2.51
CA GLU A 25 -6.24 11.56 3.53
C GLU A 25 -6.24 10.06 3.79
N LEU A 26 -6.12 9.68 5.07
CA LEU A 26 -6.01 8.29 5.50
C LEU A 26 -7.04 7.97 6.56
N ALA A 27 -7.80 6.90 6.35
CA ALA A 27 -8.61 6.28 7.39
C ALA A 27 -7.74 5.80 8.56
N ASP A 28 -8.24 5.94 9.78
CA ASP A 28 -7.58 5.61 11.05
C ASP A 28 -8.60 5.16 12.10
N GLY A 29 -8.24 4.15 12.88
CA GLY A 29 -9.10 3.54 13.90
C GLY A 29 -10.01 2.43 13.36
N PRO A 30 -10.83 1.83 14.25
CA PRO A 30 -11.72 0.73 13.89
C PRO A 30 -12.67 1.11 12.78
N ALA A 31 -12.80 0.27 11.74
CA ALA A 31 -13.60 0.55 10.54
C ALA A 31 -13.34 1.93 9.90
N GLY A 32 -12.17 2.54 10.13
CA GLY A 32 -11.85 3.88 9.60
C GLY A 32 -12.67 5.00 10.25
N ALA A 33 -13.06 4.85 11.52
CA ALA A 33 -13.88 5.82 12.26
C ALA A 33 -13.32 7.26 12.29
N ARG A 34 -12.06 7.48 11.92
CA ARG A 34 -11.43 8.78 11.81
C ARG A 34 -10.68 8.92 10.49
N THR A 35 -10.51 10.15 10.05
CA THR A 35 -9.64 10.51 8.92
C THR A 35 -8.50 11.39 9.42
N LYS A 36 -7.26 11.06 9.06
CA LYS A 36 -6.08 11.90 9.25
C LYS A 36 -5.65 12.46 7.91
N ARG A 37 -5.36 13.76 7.86
CA ARG A 37 -4.93 14.47 6.66
C ARG A 37 -3.53 15.06 6.85
N PHE A 38 -2.69 14.99 5.82
CA PHE A 38 -1.35 15.59 5.82
C PHE A 38 -0.86 15.84 4.38
N GLU A 39 0.23 16.60 4.25
CA GLU A 39 0.93 16.79 2.97
C GLU A 39 2.05 15.76 2.83
N GLY A 40 1.95 14.90 1.82
CA GLY A 40 2.83 13.75 1.66
C GLY A 40 2.98 13.28 0.23
N ARG A 41 4.01 12.48 -0.02
CA ARG A 41 4.16 11.69 -1.23
C ARG A 41 4.12 10.21 -0.89
N PHE A 42 3.51 9.40 -1.74
CA PHE A 42 3.55 7.95 -1.60
C PHE A 42 4.98 7.42 -1.81
N VAL A 43 5.38 6.44 -1.01
CA VAL A 43 6.71 5.82 -1.12
C VAL A 43 6.57 4.37 -1.59
N VAL A 44 5.84 3.55 -0.83
CA VAL A 44 5.67 2.14 -1.15
C VAL A 44 4.46 1.56 -0.44
N GLN A 45 3.94 0.47 -1.01
CA GLN A 45 2.95 -0.38 -0.38
C GLN A 45 3.49 -1.81 -0.22
N GLY A 46 3.22 -2.37 0.95
CA GLY A 46 3.43 -3.78 1.27
C GLY A 46 2.10 -4.49 1.52
N ARG A 47 2.08 -5.79 1.25
CA ARG A 47 0.96 -6.66 1.60
C ARG A 47 1.51 -7.92 2.25
N GLU A 48 0.93 -8.30 3.37
CA GLU A 48 1.27 -9.49 4.14
C GLU A 48 0.04 -10.35 4.31
N PHE A 49 0.18 -11.62 3.98
CA PHE A 49 -0.89 -12.60 4.02
C PHE A 49 -0.68 -13.51 5.23
N GLY A 50 -1.51 -13.31 6.24
CA GLY A 50 -1.61 -14.19 7.39
C GLY A 50 -2.60 -15.33 7.14
N LYS A 51 -2.62 -16.30 8.07
CA LYS A 51 -3.58 -17.42 8.02
C LYS A 51 -5.04 -16.98 8.20
N ARG A 52 -5.26 -15.88 8.92
CA ARG A 52 -6.58 -15.36 9.32
C ARG A 52 -6.87 -13.96 8.82
N GLU A 53 -5.83 -13.20 8.52
CA GLU A 53 -5.94 -11.80 8.14
C GLU A 53 -5.01 -11.47 6.97
N VAL A 54 -5.30 -10.37 6.30
CA VAL A 54 -4.37 -9.69 5.40
C VAL A 54 -4.08 -8.32 6.00
N GLU A 55 -2.80 -7.95 5.99
CA GLU A 55 -2.36 -6.60 6.33
C GLU A 55 -1.86 -5.90 5.06
N VAL A 56 -2.44 -4.73 4.75
CA VAL A 56 -1.93 -3.81 3.74
C VAL A 56 -1.25 -2.66 4.47
N THR A 57 0.01 -2.41 4.16
CA THR A 57 0.77 -1.30 4.73
C THR A 57 1.13 -0.30 3.64
N LYS A 58 0.68 0.95 3.77
CA LYS A 58 1.05 2.07 2.90
C LYS A 58 2.03 2.98 3.64
N ILE A 59 3.10 3.38 2.96
CA ILE A 59 4.10 4.30 3.50
C ILE A 59 4.13 5.55 2.64
N TYR A 60 4.08 6.70 3.31
CA TYR A 60 4.21 8.02 2.74
C TYR A 60 5.37 8.75 3.40
N GLN A 61 5.98 9.67 2.67
CA GLN A 61 6.94 10.63 3.22
C GLN A 61 6.27 11.99 3.26
N GLY A 62 6.27 12.65 4.42
CA GLY A 62 5.78 14.01 4.59
C GLY A 62 6.82 15.05 4.19
N ARG A 63 6.40 16.31 4.00
CA ARG A 63 7.32 17.42 3.64
C ARG A 63 8.46 17.64 4.63
N SER A 64 8.26 17.28 5.90
CA SER A 64 9.28 17.37 6.95
C SER A 64 10.33 16.26 6.90
N GLY A 65 10.22 15.30 5.97
CA GLY A 65 11.08 14.12 5.90
C GLY A 65 10.62 12.95 6.78
N LYS A 66 9.67 13.18 7.70
CA LYS A 66 9.04 12.13 8.51
C LYS A 66 8.21 11.19 7.64
N PHE A 67 8.01 9.97 8.12
CA PHE A 67 7.22 8.94 7.45
C PHE A 67 5.85 8.79 8.11
N VAL A 68 4.84 8.54 7.29
CA VAL A 68 3.50 8.16 7.73
C VAL A 68 3.23 6.74 7.25
N VAL A 69 2.93 5.85 8.19
CA VAL A 69 2.62 4.45 7.94
C VAL A 69 1.15 4.25 8.23
N GLN A 70 0.38 3.85 7.21
CA GLN A 70 -0.96 3.34 7.40
C GLN A 70 -0.93 1.83 7.31
N ARG A 71 -1.54 1.17 8.29
CA ARG A 71 -1.88 -0.24 8.25
C ARG A 71 -3.38 -0.40 8.11
N GLN A 72 -3.78 -1.34 7.29
CA GLN A 72 -5.15 -1.79 7.15
C GLN A 72 -5.15 -3.30 7.37
N ARG A 73 -5.91 -3.78 8.36
CA ARG A 73 -6.05 -5.21 8.68
C ARG A 73 -7.49 -5.65 8.47
N PHE A 74 -7.69 -6.81 7.86
CA PHE A 74 -9.02 -7.40 7.73
C PHE A 74 -8.96 -8.93 7.81
N ASP A 75 -9.97 -9.54 8.42
CA ASP A 75 -10.11 -11.00 8.51
C ASP A 75 -10.70 -11.57 7.21
N TRP A 76 -10.19 -12.73 6.80
CA TRP A 76 -10.70 -13.51 5.67
C TRP A 76 -12.21 -13.78 5.76
N ALA A 77 -12.71 -14.10 6.96
CA ALA A 77 -14.10 -14.41 7.22
C ALA A 77 -15.01 -13.18 7.14
N GLU A 78 -14.57 -12.04 7.68
CA GLU A 78 -15.31 -10.78 7.56
C GLU A 78 -15.44 -10.38 6.08
N MET A 79 -14.36 -10.56 5.31
CA MET A 79 -14.33 -10.28 3.89
C MET A 79 -15.22 -11.25 3.08
N ALA A 80 -15.18 -12.55 3.37
CA ALA A 80 -16.04 -13.54 2.73
C ALA A 80 -17.53 -13.31 3.00
N SER A 81 -17.87 -12.87 4.22
CA SER A 81 -19.26 -12.60 4.62
C SER A 81 -19.87 -11.36 3.96
N ARG A 82 -19.06 -10.31 3.73
CA ARG A 82 -19.53 -9.03 3.17
C ARG A 82 -19.46 -8.96 1.64
N ALA A 83 -18.61 -9.75 1.00
CA ALA A 83 -18.44 -9.72 -0.44
C ALA A 83 -19.44 -10.59 -1.24
N ASN A 84 -20.48 -11.17 -0.61
CA ASN A 84 -21.36 -12.18 -1.24
C ASN A 84 -20.55 -13.22 -2.05
N PHE A 85 -19.44 -13.67 -1.46
CA PHE A 85 -18.39 -14.36 -2.20
C PHE A 85 -18.73 -15.83 -2.45
N GLN A 86 -19.55 -16.09 -3.47
CA GLN A 86 -19.77 -17.43 -4.00
C GLN A 86 -18.57 -17.86 -4.86
N GLY A 87 -17.45 -18.18 -4.20
CA GLY A 87 -16.50 -19.18 -4.69
C GLY A 87 -15.40 -18.79 -5.68
N ASN A 88 -15.21 -17.53 -6.07
CA ASN A 88 -14.18 -17.18 -7.07
C ASN A 88 -12.90 -16.53 -6.51
N TRP A 89 -12.10 -17.32 -5.77
CA TRP A 89 -10.81 -16.93 -5.17
C TRP A 89 -9.78 -16.37 -6.18
N LYS A 90 -9.88 -16.74 -7.46
CA LYS A 90 -8.97 -16.27 -8.52
C LYS A 90 -9.26 -14.82 -8.93
N ASN A 91 -10.53 -14.45 -9.07
CA ASN A 91 -10.91 -13.05 -9.32
C ASN A 91 -10.54 -12.15 -8.14
N TRP A 92 -10.65 -12.68 -6.93
CA TRP A 92 -10.23 -11.99 -5.71
C TRP A 92 -8.70 -11.78 -5.63
N LEU A 93 -7.88 -12.78 -5.99
CA LEU A 93 -6.42 -12.58 -6.12
C LEU A 93 -6.09 -11.52 -7.17
N GLY A 94 -6.85 -11.44 -8.26
CA GLY A 94 -6.72 -10.39 -9.27
C GLY A 94 -7.09 -9.01 -8.75
N MET A 95 -8.15 -8.91 -7.94
CA MET A 95 -8.58 -7.67 -7.30
C MET A 95 -7.54 -7.17 -6.28
N LEU A 96 -6.90 -8.08 -5.53
CA LEU A 96 -5.75 -7.71 -4.71
C LEU A 96 -4.51 -7.39 -5.54
N GLY A 97 -4.18 -8.16 -6.57
CA GLY A 97 -2.94 -8.03 -7.34
C GLY A 97 -2.90 -6.82 -8.30
N GLY A 98 -4.04 -6.35 -8.78
CA GLY A 98 -4.16 -5.45 -9.94
C GLY A 98 -4.86 -4.11 -9.71
N GLY A 99 -4.85 -3.58 -8.48
CA GLY A 99 -5.34 -2.22 -8.19
C GLY A 99 -6.63 -2.13 -7.35
N GLY A 100 -7.24 -3.25 -6.97
CA GLY A 100 -8.51 -3.24 -6.23
C GLY A 100 -8.40 -3.13 -4.70
N PHE A 101 -7.21 -2.89 -4.16
CA PHE A 101 -7.00 -2.48 -2.76
C PHE A 101 -5.81 -1.54 -2.71
N GLY A 102 -6.08 -0.24 -2.91
CA GLY A 102 -5.07 0.81 -2.82
C GLY A 102 -4.96 1.76 -4.01
N ALA A 103 -5.83 1.68 -5.02
CA ALA A 103 -5.99 2.76 -6.02
C ALA A 103 -7.24 3.56 -5.68
N ASP A 104 -7.08 4.87 -5.51
CA ASP A 104 -8.09 5.87 -5.13
C ASP A 104 -9.45 5.67 -5.82
N LEU A 105 -10.33 4.90 -5.20
CA LEU A 105 -11.76 4.92 -5.51
C LEU A 105 -12.45 5.71 -4.41
N ALA A 106 -13.06 6.82 -4.80
CA ALA A 106 -13.82 7.74 -3.94
C ALA A 106 -14.99 7.09 -3.17
N ASP A 107 -15.26 5.80 -3.43
CA ASP A 107 -16.32 4.98 -2.83
C ASP A 107 -15.77 3.61 -2.36
N GLU A 108 -14.54 3.56 -1.82
CA GLU A 108 -14.03 2.32 -1.24
C GLU A 108 -14.79 2.03 0.08
N PRO A 109 -15.42 0.85 0.23
CA PRO A 109 -16.02 0.48 1.52
C PRO A 109 -14.90 0.46 2.58
N SER A 110 -15.17 0.94 3.79
CA SER A 110 -14.19 0.90 4.89
C SER A 110 -13.99 -0.55 5.34
N TRP A 111 -13.02 -1.26 4.75
CA TRP A 111 -12.76 -2.66 5.05
C TRP A 111 -11.71 -2.80 6.15
N GLY A 112 -12.15 -3.33 7.29
CA GLY A 112 -11.27 -3.68 8.39
C GLY A 112 -10.82 -2.50 9.23
N ASP A 113 -9.79 -2.74 10.04
CA ASP A 113 -9.28 -1.77 10.99
C ASP A 113 -8.06 -1.05 10.45
N TYR A 114 -8.02 0.26 10.67
CA TYR A 114 -6.95 1.12 10.20
C TYR A 114 -6.10 1.62 11.36
N GLU A 115 -4.80 1.72 11.15
CA GLU A 115 -3.87 2.32 12.10
C GLU A 115 -2.90 3.22 11.35
N VAL A 116 -2.89 4.51 11.68
CA VAL A 116 -1.93 5.47 11.12
C VAL A 116 -0.94 5.89 12.19
N ARG A 117 0.34 5.64 11.91
CA ARG A 117 1.48 5.98 12.76
C ARG A 117 2.46 6.90 12.03
N VAL A 118 2.96 7.91 12.74
CA VAL A 118 4.04 8.77 12.24
C VAL A 118 5.37 8.26 12.81
N VAL A 119 6.39 8.20 11.98
CA VAL A 119 7.73 7.73 12.31
C VAL A 119 8.73 8.78 11.84
N ASP A 120 9.64 9.18 12.73
CA ASP A 120 10.47 10.36 12.48
C ASP A 120 11.62 10.11 11.49
N THR A 121 12.14 8.88 11.43
CA THR A 121 13.33 8.54 10.63
C THR A 121 13.16 7.25 9.84
N LEU A 122 13.99 7.08 8.80
CA LEU A 122 14.03 5.86 7.98
C LEU A 122 14.47 4.63 8.80
N ASP A 123 15.42 4.82 9.72
CA ASP A 123 15.86 3.76 10.64
C ASP A 123 14.72 3.34 11.58
N GLY A 124 13.95 4.31 12.10
CA GLY A 124 12.80 4.05 12.96
C GLY A 124 11.70 3.22 12.29
N LEU A 125 11.63 3.20 10.95
CA LEU A 125 10.69 2.35 10.23
C LEU A 125 10.99 0.86 10.41
N GLY A 126 12.24 0.47 10.69
CA GLY A 126 12.60 -0.94 10.90
C GLY A 126 11.91 -1.57 12.11
N ALA A 127 11.56 -0.77 13.11
CA ALA A 127 10.82 -1.23 14.29
C ALA A 127 9.31 -1.40 14.03
N VAL A 128 8.80 -0.83 12.94
CA VAL A 128 7.37 -0.84 12.59
C VAL A 128 7.10 -1.80 11.44
N LEU A 129 7.95 -1.83 10.41
CA LEU A 129 7.74 -2.58 9.18
C LEU A 129 8.35 -3.98 9.25
N SER A 130 7.86 -4.90 8.41
CA SER A 130 8.59 -6.15 8.19
C SER A 130 9.94 -5.90 7.52
N PRO A 131 10.94 -6.78 7.72
CA PRO A 131 12.27 -6.61 7.11
C PRO A 131 12.23 -6.45 5.59
N LYS A 132 11.31 -7.17 4.92
CA LYS A 132 11.13 -7.09 3.47
C LYS A 132 10.62 -5.72 3.04
N LEU A 133 9.64 -5.17 3.76
CA LEU A 133 9.07 -3.87 3.42
C LEU A 133 10.02 -2.73 3.77
N HIS A 134 10.72 -2.81 4.91
CA HIS A 134 11.77 -1.86 5.29
C HIS A 134 12.85 -1.74 4.21
N ARG A 135 13.41 -2.87 3.75
CA ARG A 135 14.39 -2.88 2.66
C ARG A 135 13.88 -2.20 1.38
N ARG A 136 12.59 -2.37 1.05
CA ARG A 136 11.98 -1.71 -0.13
C ARG A 136 11.85 -0.21 0.07
N VAL A 137 11.43 0.25 1.25
CA VAL A 137 11.39 1.68 1.56
C VAL A 137 12.79 2.28 1.45
N THR A 138 13.79 1.65 2.07
CA THR A 138 15.18 2.12 2.04
C THR A 138 15.69 2.26 0.61
N ALA A 139 15.48 1.25 -0.23
CA ALA A 139 15.87 1.33 -1.64
C ALA A 139 15.19 2.50 -2.37
N VAL A 140 13.89 2.71 -2.18
CA VAL A 140 13.15 3.81 -2.84
C VAL A 140 13.55 5.19 -2.32
N VAL A 141 13.93 5.30 -1.04
CA VAL A 141 14.27 6.58 -0.41
C VAL A 141 15.74 6.97 -0.65
N GLU A 142 16.66 6.01 -0.60
CA GLU A 142 18.09 6.26 -0.69
C GLU A 142 18.63 6.18 -2.13
N GLN A 143 17.95 5.47 -3.02
CA GLN A 143 18.41 5.28 -4.40
C GLN A 143 17.51 6.05 -5.38
N PRO A 144 18.10 6.66 -6.42
CA PRO A 144 17.33 7.16 -7.54
C PRO A 144 16.47 6.05 -8.13
N ARG A 145 15.19 6.32 -8.41
CA ARG A 145 14.27 5.34 -8.99
C ARG A 145 14.74 4.86 -10.37
N VAL A 146 15.45 5.72 -11.10
CA VAL A 146 16.08 5.46 -12.39
C VAL A 146 17.54 5.86 -12.27
N GLU A 147 18.43 4.94 -12.60
CA GLU A 147 19.86 5.18 -12.73
C GLU A 147 20.19 5.03 -14.23
N ASP A 148 20.64 6.11 -14.86
CA ASP A 148 21.15 6.06 -16.23
C ASP A 148 22.54 5.41 -16.20
N LEU A 149 22.65 4.22 -16.77
CA LEU A 149 23.92 3.49 -16.82
C LEU A 149 24.69 3.89 -18.09
N ASP A 150 25.94 4.34 -17.92
CA ASP A 150 26.87 4.57 -19.01
C ASP A 150 27.39 3.22 -19.55
N LEU A 151 26.67 2.62 -20.51
CA LEU A 151 27.02 1.35 -21.18
C LEU A 151 27.25 1.55 -22.69
#